data_AF-A0A521WZA0-F1
#
_entry.id   AF-A0A521WZA0-F1
#
_cell.length_a   1.000
_cell.length_b   1.000
_cell.length_c   1.000
_cell.angle_alpha   90.00
_cell.angle_beta   90.00
_cell.angle_gamma   90.00
#
_symmetry.space_group_name_H-M   'P 1'
#
loop_
_entity.id
_entity.type
_entity.pdbx_description
1 polymer ?
#
loop_
_entity_poly.entity_id
_entity_poly.type
_entity_poly.pdbx_seq_one_letter_code
_entity_poly.pdbx_strand_id
1 'polypeptide(L)'
;YYGFPKESYEIEYPAPGAPELANKIFNLLENAGIEAKLDDQRGFDHGLFVPLKIMYPDVNIPCVQLSLVNSLQPEVHIRIGKALTDLRKDNILVIGSGFSFHNLKEFFTPSTQKSQAMNESFEQWLIDTCSNSQLTEEEREQRLINWDKAPAARYCHPREDHLLPLHVCYGVAGTAAKKVFEFELMGKMASAYIW
;
A
#
# COMPACT_ATOMS: atom_id res chain seq x y z
N TYR A 1 -15.60 2.55 2.89
CA TYR A 1 -15.20 2.84 4.27
C TYR A 1 -16.44 3.29 5.04
N TYR A 2 -16.53 3.01 6.35
CA TYR A 2 -17.69 3.37 7.18
C TYR A 2 -17.22 3.79 8.59
N GLY A 3 -18.09 4.42 9.37
CA GLY A 3 -17.78 4.80 10.76
C GLY A 3 -17.15 6.19 10.93
N PHE A 4 -17.19 7.04 9.90
CA PHE A 4 -16.67 8.41 9.96
C PHE A 4 -17.80 9.45 10.00
N PRO A 5 -17.52 10.70 10.40
CA PRO A 5 -18.48 11.80 10.30
C PRO A 5 -19.02 11.99 8.88
N LYS A 6 -20.24 12.50 8.73
CA LYS A 6 -20.94 12.62 7.44
C LYS A 6 -20.11 13.40 6.42
N GLU A 7 -19.44 14.45 6.89
CA GLU A 7 -18.57 15.34 6.12
C GLU A 7 -17.44 14.58 5.43
N SER A 8 -16.98 13.46 5.99
CA SER A 8 -15.94 12.61 5.40
C SER A 8 -16.38 11.89 4.13
N TYR A 9 -17.69 11.78 3.89
CA TYR A 9 -18.27 11.21 2.67
C TYR A 9 -18.58 12.26 1.61
N GLU A 10 -18.48 13.55 1.96
CA GLU A 10 -18.71 14.68 1.06
C GLU A 10 -17.38 15.21 0.47
N ILE A 11 -16.24 14.58 0.82
CA ILE A 11 -14.94 14.96 0.30
C ILE A 11 -14.79 14.50 -1.15
N GLU A 12 -14.64 15.46 -2.05
CA GLU A 12 -14.33 15.21 -3.46
C GLU A 12 -12.86 15.51 -3.79
N TYR A 13 -12.33 14.76 -4.75
CA TYR A 13 -11.04 14.99 -5.40
C TYR A 13 -11.16 14.61 -6.89
N PRO A 14 -11.62 15.56 -7.73
CA PRO A 14 -12.03 15.28 -9.11
C PRO A 14 -10.82 15.23 -10.06
N ALA A 15 -9.82 14.40 -9.76
CA ALA A 15 -8.68 14.21 -10.65
C ALA A 15 -9.14 13.66 -12.00
N PRO A 16 -8.56 14.11 -13.13
CA PRO A 16 -8.89 13.53 -14.42
C PRO A 16 -8.44 12.06 -14.45
N GLY A 17 -9.24 11.19 -15.08
CA GLY A 17 -8.79 9.83 -15.39
C GLY A 17 -7.68 9.85 -16.46
N ALA A 18 -6.94 8.74 -16.59
CA ALA A 18 -5.99 8.53 -17.69
C ALA A 18 -6.29 7.24 -18.46
N PRO A 19 -7.25 7.25 -19.41
CA PRO A 19 -7.70 6.04 -20.11
C PRO A 19 -6.60 5.28 -20.85
N GLU A 20 -5.65 5.99 -21.46
CA GLU A 20 -4.50 5.36 -22.14
C GLU A 20 -3.60 4.61 -21.16
N LEU A 21 -3.34 5.20 -20.00
CA LEU A 21 -2.59 4.56 -18.93
C LEU A 21 -3.35 3.37 -18.34
N ALA A 22 -4.67 3.49 -18.14
CA ALA A 22 -5.50 2.40 -17.65
C ALA A 22 -5.47 1.19 -18.61
N ASN A 23 -5.58 1.43 -19.93
CA ASN A 23 -5.44 0.38 -20.94
C ASN A 23 -4.03 -0.24 -20.94
N LYS A 24 -2.98 0.57 -20.76
CA LYS A 24 -1.61 0.06 -20.64
C LYS A 24 -1.45 -0.87 -19.43
N ILE A 25 -1.94 -0.44 -18.26
CA ILE A 25 -1.95 -1.25 -17.02
C ILE A 25 -2.72 -2.56 -17.24
N PHE A 26 -3.92 -2.48 -17.82
CA PHE A 26 -4.73 -3.66 -18.14
C PHE A 26 -3.96 -4.66 -19.01
N ASN A 27 -3.36 -4.21 -20.10
CA ASN A 27 -2.58 -5.09 -20.99
C ASN A 27 -1.35 -5.70 -20.30
N LEU A 28 -0.68 -4.96 -19.41
CA LEU A 28 0.45 -5.49 -18.63
C LEU A 28 0.01 -6.62 -17.70
N LEU A 29 -1.15 -6.46 -17.04
CA LEU A 29 -1.71 -7.49 -16.15
C LEU A 29 -2.15 -8.73 -16.93
N GLU A 30 -2.87 -8.55 -18.04
CA GLU A 30 -3.32 -9.66 -18.91
C GLU A 30 -2.14 -10.45 -19.47
N ASN A 31 -1.08 -9.76 -19.93
CA ASN A 31 0.15 -10.41 -20.42
C ASN A 31 0.88 -11.20 -19.32
N ALA A 32 0.71 -10.83 -18.05
CA ALA A 32 1.23 -11.55 -16.90
C ALA A 32 0.29 -12.67 -16.39
N GLY A 33 -0.82 -12.91 -17.08
CA GLY A 33 -1.84 -13.90 -16.70
C GLY A 33 -2.61 -13.51 -15.43
N ILE A 34 -2.77 -12.21 -15.18
CA ILE A 34 -3.52 -11.66 -14.05
C ILE A 34 -4.82 -11.09 -14.60
N GLU A 35 -5.95 -11.71 -14.26
CA GLU A 35 -7.28 -11.25 -14.67
C GLU A 35 -7.53 -9.84 -14.15
N ALA A 36 -7.83 -8.91 -15.06
CA ALA A 36 -8.17 -7.53 -14.76
C ALA A 36 -9.46 -7.11 -15.47
N LYS A 37 -10.06 -6.01 -14.98
CA LYS A 37 -11.22 -5.38 -15.62
C LYS A 37 -11.06 -3.87 -15.58
N LEU A 38 -11.32 -3.21 -16.71
CA LEU A 38 -11.45 -1.76 -16.79
C LEU A 38 -12.81 -1.31 -16.24
N ASP A 39 -12.82 -0.22 -15.49
CA ASP A 39 -14.02 0.40 -14.93
C ASP A 39 -13.89 1.92 -15.07
N ASP A 40 -14.74 2.51 -15.91
CA ASP A 40 -14.80 3.95 -16.16
C ASP A 40 -15.92 4.65 -15.36
N GLN A 41 -16.68 3.89 -14.56
CA GLN A 41 -17.79 4.39 -13.74
C GLN A 41 -17.43 4.49 -12.25
N ARG A 42 -16.51 3.64 -11.78
CA ARG A 42 -16.07 3.65 -10.39
C ARG A 42 -15.31 4.93 -10.09
N GLY A 43 -15.88 5.77 -9.22
CA GLY A 43 -15.20 6.93 -8.67
C GLY A 43 -14.01 6.57 -7.78
N PHE A 44 -13.15 7.55 -7.51
CA PHE A 44 -12.01 7.38 -6.62
C PHE A 44 -12.44 7.21 -5.17
N ASP A 45 -11.83 6.26 -4.49
CA ASP A 45 -12.08 6.05 -3.05
C ASP A 45 -11.07 6.79 -2.17
N HIS A 46 -11.36 6.80 -0.87
CA HIS A 46 -10.55 7.47 0.16
C HIS A 46 -9.07 7.08 0.17
N GLY A 47 -8.73 5.84 -0.23
CA GLY A 47 -7.34 5.41 -0.30
C GLY A 47 -6.57 6.23 -1.33
N LEU A 48 -7.22 6.64 -2.42
CA LEU A 48 -6.64 7.50 -3.44
C LEU A 48 -6.73 8.98 -3.06
N PHE A 49 -7.92 9.48 -2.73
CA PHE A 49 -8.10 10.93 -2.64
C PHE A 49 -7.47 11.57 -1.41
N VAL A 50 -7.38 10.88 -0.27
CA VAL A 50 -6.83 11.46 0.97
C VAL A 50 -5.37 11.86 0.80
N PRO A 51 -4.44 10.97 0.39
CA PRO A 51 -3.04 11.36 0.21
C PRO A 51 -2.88 12.40 -0.92
N LEU A 52 -3.62 12.26 -2.02
CA LEU A 52 -3.47 13.16 -3.16
C LEU A 52 -3.99 14.57 -2.90
N LYS A 53 -5.04 14.74 -2.08
CA LYS A 53 -5.53 16.07 -1.70
C LYS A 53 -4.50 16.86 -0.87
N ILE A 54 -3.61 16.17 -0.16
CA ILE A 54 -2.51 16.77 0.59
C ILE A 54 -1.32 17.07 -0.34
N MET A 55 -0.94 16.10 -1.17
CA MET A 55 0.25 16.22 -2.04
C MET A 55 0.04 17.13 -3.25
N TYR A 56 -1.14 17.09 -3.86
CA TYR A 56 -1.49 17.73 -5.13
C TYR A 56 -2.88 18.40 -5.08
N PRO A 57 -3.07 19.41 -4.21
CA PRO A 57 -4.38 20.03 -3.98
C PRO A 57 -5.00 20.69 -5.23
N ASP A 58 -4.20 21.00 -6.25
CA ASP A 58 -4.64 21.65 -7.49
C ASP A 58 -5.33 20.70 -8.49
N VAL A 59 -5.34 19.39 -8.23
CA VAL A 59 -6.10 18.38 -9.00
C VAL A 59 -5.72 18.34 -10.50
N ASN A 60 -4.47 18.63 -10.82
CA ASN A 60 -3.98 18.73 -12.20
C ASN A 60 -3.21 17.49 -12.70
N ILE A 61 -3.12 16.43 -11.88
CA ILE A 61 -2.43 15.18 -12.22
C ILE A 61 -3.46 14.09 -12.56
N PRO A 62 -3.44 13.53 -13.78
CA PRO A 62 -4.29 12.41 -14.12
C PRO A 62 -4.02 11.16 -13.26
N CYS A 63 -5.07 10.49 -12.84
CA CYS A 63 -5.01 9.35 -11.93
C CYS A 63 -5.64 8.09 -12.55
N VAL A 64 -5.07 6.94 -12.19
CA VAL A 64 -5.68 5.62 -12.42
C VAL A 64 -5.69 4.90 -11.07
N GLN A 65 -6.86 4.37 -10.69
CA GLN A 65 -6.99 3.60 -9.46
C GLN A 65 -6.85 2.10 -9.76
N LEU A 66 -5.94 1.42 -9.05
CA LEU A 66 -5.79 -0.03 -9.09
C LEU A 66 -6.30 -0.63 -7.78
N SER A 67 -7.25 -1.56 -7.86
CA SER A 67 -7.77 -2.26 -6.68
C SER A 67 -6.89 -3.46 -6.28
N LEU A 68 -6.94 -3.81 -4.99
CA LEU A 68 -6.42 -5.08 -4.49
C LEU A 68 -7.32 -6.26 -4.92
N VAL A 69 -6.72 -7.45 -5.05
CA VAL A 69 -7.46 -8.69 -5.34
C VAL A 69 -8.08 -9.22 -4.05
N ASN A 70 -9.35 -9.65 -4.11
CA ASN A 70 -10.11 -10.08 -2.92
C ASN A 70 -9.52 -11.30 -2.19
N SER A 71 -8.68 -12.11 -2.84
CA SER A 71 -7.96 -13.22 -2.18
C SER A 71 -6.99 -12.74 -1.11
N LEU A 72 -6.54 -11.48 -1.20
CA LEU A 72 -5.54 -10.86 -0.32
C LEU A 72 -4.23 -11.65 -0.17
N GLN A 73 -3.94 -12.55 -1.10
CA GLN A 73 -2.70 -13.32 -1.06
C GLN A 73 -1.51 -12.39 -1.32
N PRO A 74 -0.51 -12.31 -0.42
CA PRO A 74 0.63 -11.42 -0.57
C PRO A 74 1.40 -11.62 -1.88
N GLU A 75 1.62 -12.88 -2.27
CA GLU A 75 2.31 -13.24 -3.51
C GLU A 75 1.61 -12.71 -4.76
N VAL A 76 0.27 -12.67 -4.78
CA VAL A 76 -0.51 -12.14 -5.90
C VAL A 76 -0.26 -10.64 -6.06
N HIS A 77 -0.18 -9.91 -4.95
CA HIS A 77 0.05 -8.46 -4.97
C HIS A 77 1.48 -8.09 -5.36
N ILE A 78 2.47 -8.90 -4.96
CA ILE A 78 3.85 -8.78 -5.46
C ILE A 78 3.89 -9.06 -6.98
N ARG A 79 3.20 -10.12 -7.45
CA ARG A 79 3.12 -10.43 -8.89
C ARG A 79 2.46 -9.30 -9.70
N ILE A 80 1.40 -8.68 -9.17
CA ILE A 80 0.80 -7.48 -9.77
C ILE A 80 1.85 -6.38 -9.90
N GLY A 81 2.59 -6.07 -8.83
CA GLY A 81 3.65 -5.07 -8.89
C GLY A 81 4.71 -5.40 -9.94
N LYS A 82 5.17 -6.66 -9.98
CA LYS A 82 6.17 -7.13 -10.96
C LYS A 82 5.70 -6.96 -12.40
N ALA A 83 4.43 -7.26 -12.69
CA ALA A 83 3.83 -7.04 -14.01
C ALA A 83 3.84 -5.57 -14.44
N LEU A 84 3.84 -4.64 -13.47
CA LEU A 84 3.81 -3.20 -13.67
C LEU A 84 5.20 -2.55 -13.64
N THR A 85 6.29 -3.33 -13.51
CA THR A 85 7.67 -2.82 -13.45
C THR A 85 8.02 -1.87 -14.60
N ASP A 86 7.53 -2.15 -15.81
CA ASP A 86 7.81 -1.36 -17.00
C ASP A 86 7.25 0.07 -16.92
N LEU A 87 6.27 0.34 -16.07
CA LEU A 87 5.78 1.70 -15.83
C LEU A 87 6.84 2.61 -15.21
N ARG A 88 7.87 2.05 -14.55
CA ARG A 88 8.99 2.83 -14.00
C ARG A 88 9.83 3.53 -15.06
N LYS A 89 9.72 3.11 -16.33
CA LYS A 89 10.41 3.74 -17.46
C LYS A 89 9.66 4.98 -17.97
N ASP A 90 8.41 5.13 -17.58
CA ASP A 90 7.58 6.29 -17.91
C ASP A 90 7.61 7.32 -16.78
N ASN A 91 7.10 8.53 -17.06
CA ASN A 91 6.91 9.57 -16.05
C ASN A 91 5.63 9.30 -15.22
N ILE A 92 5.62 8.20 -14.46
CA ILE A 92 4.49 7.74 -13.65
C ILE A 92 4.92 7.61 -12.19
N LEU A 93 4.09 8.13 -11.28
CA LEU A 93 4.21 7.92 -9.85
C LEU A 93 3.27 6.79 -9.41
N VAL A 94 3.82 5.71 -8.85
CA VAL A 94 3.05 4.64 -8.22
C VAL A 94 2.93 4.94 -6.72
N ILE A 95 1.70 4.95 -6.21
CA ILE A 95 1.41 5.22 -4.79
C ILE A 95 0.67 4.03 -4.19
N GLY A 96 1.29 3.40 -3.19
CA GLY A 96 0.64 2.41 -2.33
C GLY A 96 0.08 3.10 -1.09
N SER A 97 -1.21 3.41 -1.11
CA SER A 97 -1.89 4.02 0.04
C SER A 97 -2.40 2.92 0.97
N GLY A 98 -1.82 2.85 2.16
CA GLY A 98 -2.13 1.88 3.19
C GLY A 98 -1.64 2.38 4.53
N PHE A 99 -1.49 1.48 5.50
CA PHE A 99 -0.95 1.83 6.81
C PHE A 99 -0.28 0.63 7.44
N SER A 100 0.90 0.79 8.04
CA SER A 100 1.67 -0.33 8.62
C SER A 100 1.12 -0.85 9.96
N PHE A 101 0.02 -0.26 10.46
CA PHE A 101 -0.78 -0.79 11.57
C PHE A 101 -2.28 -0.66 11.27
N HIS A 102 -3.04 -1.75 11.19
CA HIS A 102 -4.47 -1.70 10.86
C HIS A 102 -5.37 -2.56 11.78
N ASN A 103 -5.05 -2.55 13.08
CA ASN A 103 -5.96 -3.10 14.09
C ASN A 103 -6.83 -2.00 14.70
N LEU A 104 -7.98 -1.72 14.09
CA LEU A 104 -8.87 -0.62 14.49
C LEU A 104 -9.33 -0.72 15.95
N LYS A 105 -9.54 -1.93 16.48
CA LYS A 105 -9.90 -2.12 17.90
C LYS A 105 -8.81 -1.57 18.83
N GLU A 106 -7.56 -1.89 18.52
CA GLU A 106 -6.41 -1.47 19.31
C GLU A 106 -5.95 -0.04 19.00
N PHE A 107 -6.31 0.49 17.81
CA PHE A 107 -5.99 1.85 17.38
C PHE A 107 -6.65 2.91 18.26
N PHE A 108 -7.91 2.68 18.68
CA PHE A 108 -8.66 3.59 19.55
C PHE A 108 -8.55 3.26 21.04
N THR A 109 -7.78 2.23 21.40
CA THR A 109 -7.56 1.83 22.79
C THR A 109 -6.27 2.48 23.32
N PRO A 110 -6.27 3.05 24.54
CA PRO A 110 -5.05 3.57 25.15
C PRO A 110 -3.91 2.54 25.13
N SER A 111 -2.76 2.94 24.61
CA SER A 111 -1.60 2.07 24.51
C SER A 111 -1.09 1.66 25.89
N THR A 112 -0.86 0.36 26.07
CA THR A 112 -0.09 -0.23 27.16
C THR A 112 1.35 -0.49 26.72
N GLN A 113 2.28 -0.66 27.66
CA GLN A 113 3.67 -1.02 27.37
C GLN A 113 3.76 -2.29 26.48
N LYS A 114 2.91 -3.29 26.75
CA LYS A 114 2.86 -4.52 25.93
C LYS A 114 2.41 -4.23 24.50
N SER A 115 1.38 -3.41 24.33
CA SER A 115 0.84 -3.07 23.01
C SER A 115 1.81 -2.24 22.15
N GLN A 116 2.60 -1.37 22.80
CA GLN A 116 3.67 -0.59 22.17
C GLN A 116 4.78 -1.52 21.70
N ALA A 117 5.29 -2.38 22.58
CA ALA A 117 6.34 -3.34 22.23
C ALA A 117 5.93 -4.27 21.07
N MET A 118 4.66 -4.68 21.00
CA MET A 118 4.15 -5.46 19.87
C MET A 118 4.18 -4.65 18.56
N ASN A 119 3.67 -3.42 18.56
CA ASN A 119 3.70 -2.56 17.37
C ASN A 119 5.13 -2.23 16.92
N GLU A 120 6.00 -1.85 17.84
CA GLU A 120 7.44 -1.58 17.57
C GLU A 120 8.14 -2.80 16.97
N SER A 121 7.86 -4.01 17.48
CA SER A 121 8.50 -5.23 16.97
C SER A 121 8.10 -5.54 15.52
N PHE A 122 6.86 -5.27 15.14
CA PHE A 122 6.40 -5.42 13.76
C PHE A 122 6.99 -4.34 12.86
N GLU A 123 6.97 -3.08 13.28
CA GLU A 123 7.54 -1.97 12.50
C GLU A 123 9.04 -2.17 12.27
N GLN A 124 9.79 -2.57 13.30
CA GLN A 124 11.22 -2.84 13.16
C GLN A 124 11.49 -3.96 12.15
N TRP A 125 10.66 -5.02 12.17
CA TRP A 125 10.74 -6.09 11.17
C TRP A 125 10.39 -5.59 9.77
N LEU A 126 9.37 -4.73 9.62
CA LEU A 126 8.92 -4.22 8.33
C LEU A 126 9.96 -3.27 7.72
N ILE A 127 10.52 -2.36 8.52
CA ILE A 127 11.61 -1.47 8.12
C ILE A 127 12.82 -2.28 7.66
N ASP A 128 13.28 -3.23 8.47
CA ASP A 128 14.39 -4.12 8.08
C ASP A 128 14.07 -4.89 6.79
N THR A 129 12.87 -5.46 6.68
CA THR A 129 12.41 -6.14 5.46
C THR A 129 12.43 -5.20 4.26
N CYS A 130 12.02 -3.95 4.39
CA CYS A 130 11.90 -3.06 3.24
C CYS A 130 13.21 -2.36 2.84
N SER A 131 14.10 -2.05 3.78
CA SER A 131 15.26 -1.18 3.52
C SER A 131 16.63 -1.82 3.75
N ASN A 132 16.71 -3.03 4.34
CA ASN A 132 18.01 -3.67 4.57
C ASN A 132 18.64 -4.12 3.24
N SER A 133 19.74 -3.46 2.85
CA SER A 133 20.46 -3.74 1.61
C SER A 133 21.29 -5.03 1.62
N GLN A 134 21.39 -5.70 2.77
CA GLN A 134 22.10 -6.98 2.91
C GLN A 134 21.20 -8.18 2.58
N LEU A 135 19.87 -8.01 2.58
CA LEU A 135 18.94 -9.03 2.12
C LEU A 135 19.00 -9.14 0.60
N THR A 136 19.07 -10.36 0.09
CA THR A 136 18.76 -10.64 -1.31
C THR A 136 17.28 -10.33 -1.59
N GLU A 137 16.94 -10.05 -2.85
CA GLU A 137 15.54 -9.80 -3.20
C GLU A 137 14.67 -11.06 -3.06
N GLU A 138 15.24 -12.26 -3.20
CA GLU A 138 14.53 -13.51 -2.91
C GLU A 138 14.16 -13.61 -1.42
N GLU A 139 15.10 -13.33 -0.51
CA GLU A 139 14.82 -13.32 0.94
C GLU A 139 13.80 -12.25 1.30
N ARG A 140 13.92 -11.04 0.71
CA ARG A 140 12.99 -9.93 0.94
C ARG A 140 11.57 -10.29 0.52
N GLU A 141 11.43 -10.82 -0.69
CA GLU A 141 10.15 -11.27 -1.22
C GLU A 141 9.55 -12.38 -0.36
N GLN A 142 10.34 -13.37 0.06
CA GLN A 142 9.86 -14.44 0.93
C GLN A 142 9.40 -13.92 2.30
N ARG A 143 10.10 -12.92 2.87
CA ARG A 143 9.65 -12.25 4.10
C ARG A 143 8.32 -11.53 3.91
N LEU A 144 8.16 -10.82 2.79
CA LEU A 144 6.90 -10.12 2.48
C LEU A 144 5.76 -11.11 2.19
N ILE A 145 6.03 -12.23 1.51
CA ILE A 145 5.03 -13.29 1.30
C ILE A 145 4.56 -13.88 2.63
N ASN A 146 5.50 -14.13 3.55
CA ASN A 146 5.25 -14.72 4.86
C ASN A 146 5.12 -13.67 5.99
N TRP A 147 4.66 -12.46 5.66
CA TRP A 147 4.62 -11.34 6.61
C TRP A 147 3.80 -11.66 7.87
N ASP A 148 2.82 -12.54 7.76
CA ASP A 148 1.95 -12.97 8.86
C ASP A 148 2.70 -13.75 9.96
N LYS A 149 3.90 -14.24 9.66
CA LYS A 149 4.83 -14.86 10.62
C LYS A 149 5.75 -13.85 11.31
N ALA A 150 5.71 -12.58 10.93
CA ALA A 150 6.51 -11.54 11.57
C ALA A 150 6.09 -11.34 13.05
N PRO A 151 6.98 -10.80 13.90
CA PRO A 151 6.65 -10.46 15.27
C PRO A 151 5.38 -9.60 15.33
N ALA A 152 4.40 -10.04 16.13
CA ALA A 152 3.12 -9.35 16.33
C ALA A 152 2.32 -9.02 15.04
N ALA A 153 2.59 -9.68 13.91
CA ALA A 153 1.96 -9.39 12.63
C ALA A 153 0.43 -9.35 12.71
N ARG A 154 -0.20 -10.38 13.29
CA ARG A 154 -1.66 -10.46 13.44
C ARG A 154 -2.24 -9.54 14.51
N TYR A 155 -1.39 -9.03 15.41
CA TYR A 155 -1.79 -7.96 16.32
C TYR A 155 -1.85 -6.63 15.57
N CYS A 156 -0.86 -6.32 14.72
CA CYS A 156 -0.86 -5.08 13.92
C CYS A 156 -1.87 -5.14 12.77
N HIS A 157 -2.03 -6.32 12.15
CA HIS A 157 -2.87 -6.57 10.98
C HIS A 157 -3.72 -7.81 11.18
N PRO A 158 -4.93 -7.68 11.77
CA PRO A 158 -5.89 -8.77 11.84
C PRO A 158 -6.27 -9.29 10.44
N ARG A 159 -6.17 -8.41 9.43
CA ARG A 159 -6.40 -8.69 8.01
C ARG A 159 -5.30 -8.01 7.17
N GLU A 160 -5.03 -8.56 5.99
CA GLU A 160 -3.89 -8.20 5.13
C GLU A 160 -4.06 -6.84 4.43
N ASP A 161 -5.30 -6.38 4.26
CA ASP A 161 -5.69 -5.39 3.25
C ASP A 161 -4.91 -4.07 3.27
N HIS A 162 -4.63 -3.50 4.44
CA HIS A 162 -3.93 -2.20 4.54
C HIS A 162 -2.41 -2.30 4.42
N LEU A 163 -1.85 -3.51 4.46
CA LEU A 163 -0.43 -3.75 4.22
C LEU A 163 -0.15 -4.01 2.73
N LEU A 164 -1.04 -4.70 2.03
CA LEU A 164 -0.81 -5.15 0.63
C LEU A 164 -0.51 -4.05 -0.42
N PRO A 165 -0.92 -2.78 -0.27
CA PRO A 165 -0.44 -1.72 -1.15
C PRO A 165 1.10 -1.59 -1.14
N LEU A 166 1.75 -1.90 -0.02
CA LEU A 166 3.22 -1.98 0.10
C LEU A 166 3.77 -3.12 -0.77
N HIS A 167 3.13 -4.30 -0.77
CA HIS A 167 3.55 -5.44 -1.59
C HIS A 167 3.50 -5.15 -3.08
N VAL A 168 2.49 -4.39 -3.53
CA VAL A 168 2.40 -3.93 -4.93
C VAL A 168 3.56 -2.98 -5.23
N CYS A 169 3.82 -1.98 -4.38
CA CYS A 169 4.92 -1.04 -4.58
C CYS A 169 6.29 -1.72 -4.58
N TYR A 170 6.49 -2.67 -3.66
CA TYR A 170 7.68 -3.51 -3.64
C TYR A 170 7.81 -4.31 -4.94
N GLY A 171 6.73 -4.95 -5.42
CA GLY A 171 6.76 -5.70 -6.68
C GLY A 171 7.11 -4.83 -7.89
N VAL A 172 6.61 -3.59 -7.95
CA VAL A 172 7.01 -2.62 -8.99
C VAL A 172 8.48 -2.26 -8.85
N ALA A 173 8.95 -2.08 -7.62
CA ALA A 173 10.30 -1.62 -7.35
C ALA A 173 11.37 -2.70 -7.58
N GLY A 174 11.15 -3.90 -7.04
CA GLY A 174 12.08 -5.04 -7.08
C GLY A 174 13.40 -4.79 -6.35
N THR A 175 13.45 -3.85 -5.41
CA THR A 175 14.66 -3.47 -4.66
C THR A 175 14.34 -3.05 -3.24
N ALA A 176 15.36 -2.96 -2.38
CA ALA A 176 15.27 -2.24 -1.12
C ALA A 176 14.79 -0.79 -1.32
N ALA A 177 14.00 -0.28 -0.36
CA ALA A 177 13.59 1.10 -0.28
C ALA A 177 14.79 2.01 -0.03
N LYS A 178 14.85 3.15 -0.73
CA LYS A 178 15.91 4.16 -0.62
C LYS A 178 15.72 5.10 0.57
N LYS A 179 14.47 5.32 0.98
CA LYS A 179 14.12 6.15 2.13
C LYS A 179 13.03 5.47 2.94
N VAL A 180 13.15 5.60 4.26
CA VAL A 180 12.16 5.19 5.24
C VAL A 180 11.78 6.44 6.03
N PHE A 181 10.48 6.66 6.20
CA PHE A 181 9.93 7.65 7.10
C PHE A 181 9.25 6.90 8.23
N GLU A 182 9.56 7.27 9.47
CA GLU A 182 8.91 6.74 10.66
C GLU A 182 8.09 7.87 11.29
N PHE A 183 6.91 7.53 11.75
CA PHE A 183 6.03 8.48 12.40
C PHE A 183 5.11 7.77 13.40
N GLU A 184 4.57 8.54 14.34
CA GLU A 184 3.61 8.05 15.30
C GLU A 184 2.24 8.66 15.01
N LEU A 185 1.20 7.82 14.98
CA LEU A 185 -0.18 8.26 14.87
C LEU A 185 -1.01 7.61 15.99
N MET A 186 -1.60 8.45 16.86
CA MET A 186 -2.44 8.01 17.98
C MET A 186 -1.76 6.95 18.87
N GLY A 187 -0.46 7.11 19.15
CA GLY A 187 0.27 6.16 19.99
C GLY A 187 0.68 4.86 19.30
N LYS A 188 0.59 4.80 17.96
CA LYS A 188 1.06 3.69 17.13
C LYS A 188 2.17 4.17 16.20
N MET A 189 3.33 3.52 16.27
CA MET A 189 4.42 3.67 15.32
C MET A 189 4.01 3.11 13.97
N ALA A 190 4.37 3.82 12.92
CA ALA A 190 4.14 3.47 11.55
C ALA A 190 5.28 3.94 10.65
N SER A 191 5.31 3.42 9.43
CA SER A 191 6.37 3.67 8.48
C SER A 191 5.86 3.85 7.04
N ALA A 192 6.60 4.62 6.26
CA ALA A 192 6.38 4.85 4.83
C ALA A 192 7.70 4.76 4.05
N TYR A 193 7.61 4.39 2.77
CA TYR A 193 8.77 3.99 1.97
C TYR A 193 8.82 4.68 0.63
N ILE A 194 10.02 5.02 0.17
CA ILE A 194 10.29 5.48 -1.20
C ILE A 194 11.36 4.58 -1.82
N TRP A 195 11.08 4.09 -3.03
CA TRP A 195 11.98 3.26 -3.85
C TRP A 195 12.61 4.03 -5.01
#